data_AF-A0A371EL35-F1
#
_entry.id   AF-A0A371EL35-F1
#
_cell.length_a   1.000
_cell.length_b   1.000
_cell.length_c   1.000
_cell.angle_alpha   90.00
_cell.angle_beta   90.00
_cell.angle_gamma   90.00
#
_symmetry.space_group_name_H-M   'P 1'
#
loop_
_entity.id
_entity.type
_entity.pdbx_description
1 polymer ?
#
loop_
_entity_poly.entity_id
_entity_poly.type
_entity_poly.pdbx_seq_one_letter_code
_entity_poly.pdbx_strand_id
1 'polypeptide(L)' 'KLRSRGDGPFVITNIFPHGVVQLKNEHTNNTFQVNGHQIKSFHEGPAPTINDMEIISLVEPAPPDGTA' A
#
# COMPACT_ATOMS: atom_id res chain seq x y z
N LYS A 1 8.94 0.46 -22.50
CA LYS A 1 8.53 1.34 -21.37
C LYS A 1 8.24 0.45 -20.16
N LEU A 2 9.14 0.41 -19.17
CA LEU A 2 8.93 -0.35 -17.94
C LEU A 2 8.02 0.47 -17.01
N ARG A 3 6.97 -0.15 -16.47
CA ARG A 3 6.09 0.49 -15.48
C ARG A 3 6.40 -0.14 -14.12
N SER A 4 6.93 0.65 -13.18
CA SER A 4 7.06 0.24 -11.79
C SER A 4 5.67 0.21 -11.14
N ARG A 5 4.94 -0.88 -11.33
CA ARG A 5 3.76 -1.17 -10.51
C ARG A 5 4.28 -1.71 -9.18
N GLY A 6 4.08 -0.97 -8.09
CA GLY A 6 4.25 -1.54 -6.76
C GLY A 6 3.06 -2.44 -6.49
N ASP A 7 3.22 -3.76 -6.62
CA ASP A 7 2.16 -4.77 -6.37
C ASP A 7 1.85 -4.96 -4.86
N GLY A 8 2.12 -3.94 -4.03
CA GLY A 8 1.86 -3.95 -2.59
C GLY A 8 3.10 -4.17 -1.72
N PRO A 9 2.90 -4.32 -0.40
CA PRO A 9 3.98 -4.63 0.53
C PRO A 9 4.53 -6.04 0.30
N PHE A 10 5.85 -6.19 0.45
CA PHE A 10 6.56 -7.46 0.34
C PHE A 10 7.38 -7.70 1.59
N VAL A 11 7.53 -8.96 1.98
CA VAL A 11 8.36 -9.36 3.11
C VAL A 11 9.77 -9.65 2.61
N ILE A 12 10.78 -9.04 3.25
CA ILE A 12 12.18 -9.36 2.98
C ILE A 12 12.51 -10.68 3.69
N THR A 13 12.91 -11.69 2.93
CA THR A 13 13.29 -13.00 3.50
C THR A 13 14.78 -13.16 3.63
N ASN A 14 15.57 -12.54 2.75
CA ASN A 14 17.02 -12.65 2.78
C ASN A 14 17.70 -11.42 2.16
N ILE A 15 18.86 -11.03 2.70
CA ILE A 15 19.70 -9.96 2.15
C ILE A 15 21.06 -10.59 1.78
N PHE A 16 21.44 -10.46 0.52
CA PHE A 16 22.68 -11.01 -0.01
C PHE A 16 23.80 -9.96 -0.01
N PRO A 17 25.07 -10.40 -0.03
CA PRO A 17 26.20 -9.52 -0.32
C PRO A 17 25.97 -8.78 -1.65
N HIS A 18 26.55 -7.58 -1.77
CA HIS A 18 26.39 -6.70 -2.95
C HIS A 18 24.99 -6.09 -3.11
N GLY A 19 24.15 -6.20 -2.08
CA GLY A 19 22.90 -5.48 -1.99
C GLY A 19 21.76 -6.10 -2.78
N VAL A 20 21.82 -7.37 -3.16
CA VAL A 20 20.64 -8.07 -3.68
C VAL A 20 19.74 -8.46 -2.51
N VAL A 21 18.43 -8.28 -2.64
CA VAL A 21 17.44 -8.58 -1.60
C VAL A 21 16.38 -9.50 -2.17
N GLN A 22 16.05 -10.54 -1.41
CA GLN A 22 14.96 -11.44 -1.73
C GLN A 22 13.67 -10.94 -1.08
N LEU A 23 12.66 -10.75 -1.92
CA LEU A 23 11.31 -10.37 -1.54
C LEU A 23 10.38 -11.56 -1.71
N LYS A 24 9.46 -11.71 -0.75
CA LYS A 24 8.39 -12.68 -0.76
C LYS A 24 7.05 -11.95 -0.76
N ASN A 25 6.18 -12.34 -1.67
CA ASN A 25 4.78 -11.94 -1.67
C ASN A 25 4.00 -12.92 -0.77
N GLU A 26 3.35 -12.42 0.27
CA GLU A 26 2.64 -13.28 1.23
C GLU A 26 1.36 -13.90 0.64
N HIS A 27 0.67 -13.19 -0.25
CA HIS A 27 -0.59 -13.64 -0.85
C HIS A 27 -0.38 -14.78 -1.85
N THR A 28 0.67 -14.68 -2.67
CA THR A 28 0.97 -15.64 -3.74
C THR A 28 2.08 -16.62 -3.37
N ASN A 29 2.72 -16.43 -2.21
CA ASN A 29 3.90 -17.16 -1.75
C ASN A 29 5.11 -17.08 -2.73
N ASN A 30 5.05 -16.21 -3.73
CA ASN A 30 6.10 -16.06 -4.73
C ASN A 30 7.30 -15.31 -4.16
N THR A 31 8.50 -15.73 -4.59
CA THR A 31 9.76 -15.06 -4.22
C THR A 31 10.46 -14.52 -5.45
N PHE A 32 11.08 -13.36 -5.32
CA PHE A 32 11.86 -12.73 -6.38
C PHE A 32 13.01 -11.92 -5.79
N GLN A 33 14.08 -11.75 -6.57
CA GLN A 33 15.25 -11.00 -6.15
C GLN A 33 15.26 -9.62 -6.82
N VAL A 34 15.56 -8.59 -6.05
CA VAL A 34 15.71 -7.22 -6.55
C VAL A 34 17.05 -6.65 -6.08
N ASN A 35 17.60 -5.72 -6.84
CA ASN A 35 18.69 -4.89 -6.33
C ASN A 35 18.14 -4.02 -5.20
N GLY A 36 18.80 -4.01 -4.05
CA GLY A 36 18.42 -3.30 -2.83
C GLY A 36 18.30 -1.79 -3.02
N HIS A 37 19.01 -1.24 -4.01
CA HIS A 37 18.81 0.14 -4.48
C HIS A 37 17.39 0.44 -4.99
N GLN A 38 16.62 -0.58 -5.38
CA GLN A 38 15.25 -0.45 -5.88
C GLN A 38 14.19 -0.71 -4.79
N ILE A 39 14.60 -1.00 -3.55
CA ILE A 39 13.66 -1.19 -2.44
C ILE A 39 13.41 0.16 -1.77
N LYS A 40 12.15 0.58 -1.77
CA LYS A 40 11.68 1.70 -0.92
C LYS A 40 11.11 1.12 0.36
N SER A 41 11.66 1.51 1.50
CA SER A 41 11.11 1.17 2.82
C SER A 41 9.66 1.62 2.89
N PHE A 42 8.75 0.69 3.20
CA PHE A 42 7.39 1.05 3.54
C PHE A 42 7.38 1.45 5.01
N HIS A 43 7.18 2.73 5.28
CA HIS A 43 6.85 3.19 6.62
C HIS A 43 5.33 3.12 6.73
N GLU A 44 4.83 2.20 7.55
CA GLU A 44 3.46 2.32 8.02
C GLU A 44 3.37 3.67 8.71
N GLY A 45 2.60 4.60 8.12
CA GLY A 45 2.41 5.92 8.68
C GLY A 45 1.84 5.79 10.10
N PRO A 46 2.02 6.81 10.97
CA PRO A 46 1.34 6.81 12.25
C PRO A 46 -0.14 6.51 12.02
N ALA A 47 -0.69 5.57 12.81
CA ALA A 47 -2.10 5.24 12.74
C ALA A 47 -2.89 6.56 12.76
N PRO A 48 -3.81 6.80 11.80
CA PRO A 48 -4.54 8.05 11.77
C PRO A 48 -5.20 8.23 13.12
N THR A 49 -4.81 9.29 13.82
CA THR A 49 -5.44 9.59 15.10
C THR A 49 -6.87 10.00 14.81
N ILE A 50 -7.79 9.79 15.74
CA ILE A 50 -9.22 10.11 15.57
C ILE A 50 -9.43 11.58 15.12
N ASN A 51 -8.45 12.46 15.37
CA ASN A 51 -8.43 13.85 14.90
C ASN A 51 -8.02 14.04 13.43
N ASP A 52 -7.27 13.12 12.82
CA ASP A 52 -6.91 13.16 11.39
C ASP A 52 -8.01 12.57 10.50
N MET A 53 -8.95 11.84 11.11
CA MET A 53 -10.21 11.42 10.50
C MET A 53 -11.27 12.49 10.79
N GLU A 54 -11.19 13.65 10.14
CA GLU A 54 -12.41 14.44 9.92
C GLU A 54 -13.34 13.57 9.06
N ILE A 55 -14.20 12.82 9.73
CA ILE A 55 -15.32 12.11 9.13
C ILE A 55 -16.22 13.21 8.56
N ILE A 56 -15.98 13.58 7.30
CA ILE A 56 -16.96 14.25 6.46
C ILE A 56 -18.19 13.35 6.44
N SER A 57 -19.11 13.60 7.35
CA SER A 57 -20.40 12.93 7.40
C SER A 57 -21.11 13.26 6.09
N LEU A 58 -21.10 12.30 5.17
CA LEU A 58 -21.91 12.36 3.96
C LEU A 58 -23.35 12.23 4.42
N VAL A 59 -24.00 13.37 4.68
CA VAL A 59 -25.45 13.40 4.84
C VAL A 59 -26.04 12.91 3.52
N GLU A 60 -26.78 11.82 3.58
CA GLU A 60 -27.56 11.34 2.44
C GLU A 60 -28.54 12.46 2.06
N PRO A 61 -28.45 13.04 0.85
CA PRO A 61 -29.40 14.07 0.45
C PRO A 61 -30.77 13.43 0.35
N ALA A 62 -31.74 13.98 1.09
CA ALA A 62 -33.12 13.53 1.03
C ALA A 62 -33.60 13.55 -0.44
N PRO A 63 -34.23 12.47 -0.93
CA PRO A 63 -34.76 12.45 -2.29
C PRO A 63 -35.71 13.64 -2.48
N PRO A 64 -35.65 14.33 -3.64
CA PRO A 64 -36.51 15.47 -3.88
C PRO A 64 -37.96 15.01 -3.77
N ASP A 65 -38.69 15.66 -2.86
CA ASP A 65 -40.09 15.38 -2.61
C ASP A 65 -40.83 15.48 -3.95
N GLY A 66 -41.48 14.38 -4.33
CA GLY A 66 -42.18 14.27 -5.59
C GLY A 66 -43.23 15.37 -5.70
N THR A 67 -42.98 16.38 -6.52
CA THR A 67 -43.97 17.39 -6.85
C THR A 67 -44.75 16.93 -8.07
N ALA A 68 -45.99 16.49 -7.79
CA ALA A 68 -47.19 16.44 -8.63
C ALA A 68 -47.10 15.95 -10.09
#